data_AF-A0A2V7KRD8-F1
#
_entry.id   AF-A0A2V7KRD8-F1
#
_cell.length_a   1.000
_cell.length_b   1.000
_cell.length_c   1.000
_cell.angle_alpha   90.00
_cell.angle_beta   90.00
_cell.angle_gamma   90.00
#
_symmetry.space_group_name_H-M   'P 1'
#
loop_
_entity.id
_entity.type
_entity.pdbx_description
1 polymer ?
#
loop_
_entity_poly.entity_id
_entity_poly.type
_entity_poly.pdbx_seq_one_letter_code
_entity_poly.pdbx_strand_id
1 'polypeptide(L)'
;MLELIFGILLAAGATYFVLLPILRPPVESPGGEAAGDEGDDPADDMSPQTVALRALKEIEFDRATGKLSDSDYEQLKAKYTHEALAAMREQRAPYAVSRAPEQPTGVQRTAHSARCPDHGPRSESDAQFCSECGRRLGTALGYCARCGTALEDGARYCNRCGARVAA
;
A
#
# COMPACT_ATOMS: atom_id res chain seq x y z
N MET A 1 -32.24 48.69 2.98
CA MET A 1 -30.98 48.70 3.76
C MET A 1 -30.75 47.38 4.50
N LEU A 2 -31.75 46.82 5.19
CA LEU A 2 -31.64 45.53 5.91
C LEU A 2 -31.14 44.36 5.04
N GLU A 3 -31.70 44.18 3.85
CA GLU A 3 -31.25 43.13 2.91
C GLU A 3 -29.77 43.25 2.53
N LEU A 4 -29.29 44.48 2.35
CA LEU A 4 -27.91 44.77 1.96
C LEU A 4 -26.96 44.50 3.14
N ILE A 5 -27.38 44.86 4.35
CA ILE A 5 -26.64 44.57 5.59
C ILE A 5 -26.54 43.05 5.81
N PHE A 6 -27.63 42.31 5.59
CA PHE A 6 -27.64 40.86 5.72
C PHE A 6 -26.71 40.18 4.71
N GLY A 7 -26.74 40.64 3.46
CA GLY A 7 -25.82 40.17 2.42
C GLY A 7 -24.35 40.40 2.76
N ILE A 8 -24.01 41.59 3.27
CA ILE A 8 -22.63 41.91 3.69
C ILE A 8 -22.19 41.02 4.86
N LEU A 9 -23.05 40.80 5.86
CA LEU A 9 -22.72 39.97 7.01
C LEU A 9 -22.50 38.50 6.61
N LEU A 10 -23.32 37.95 5.72
CA LEU A 10 -23.12 36.60 5.21
C LEU A 10 -21.81 36.47 4.42
N ALA A 11 -21.52 37.43 3.54
CA ALA A 11 -20.29 37.43 2.76
C ALA A 11 -19.05 37.54 3.66
N ALA A 12 -19.07 38.43 4.65
CA ALA A 12 -17.98 38.58 5.61
C ALA A 12 -17.81 37.33 6.49
N GLY A 13 -18.91 36.73 6.95
CA GLY A 13 -18.88 35.49 7.74
C GLY A 13 -18.32 34.30 6.94
N ALA A 14 -18.74 34.14 5.69
CA ALA A 14 -18.21 33.09 4.80
C ALA A 14 -16.72 33.28 4.52
N THR A 15 -16.30 34.51 4.23
CA THR A 15 -14.88 34.85 4.01
C THR A 15 -14.04 34.58 5.26
N TYR A 16 -14.56 34.95 6.43
CA TYR A 16 -13.90 34.67 7.71
C TYR A 16 -13.80 33.17 7.99
N PHE A 17 -14.86 32.40 7.72
CA PHE A 17 -14.85 30.95 7.88
C PHE A 17 -13.78 30.28 6.99
N VAL A 18 -13.62 30.75 5.75
CA VAL A 18 -12.57 30.29 4.83
C VAL A 18 -11.17 30.68 5.30
N LEU A 19 -11.00 31.86 5.93
CA LEU A 19 -9.71 32.32 6.46
C LEU A 19 -9.36 31.73 7.84
N LEU A 20 -10.34 31.19 8.56
CA LEU A 20 -10.18 30.60 9.88
C LEU A 20 -9.07 29.52 9.96
N PRO A 21 -8.97 28.53 9.04
CA PRO A 21 -7.92 27.50 9.09
C PRO A 21 -6.50 28.08 8.94
N ILE A 22 -6.34 29.18 8.20
CA ILE A 22 -5.04 29.85 8.00
C ILE A 22 -4.64 30.63 9.25
N LEU A 23 -5.60 31.28 9.91
CA LEU A 23 -5.37 32.08 11.12
C LEU A 23 -5.24 31.22 12.39
N ARG A 24 -5.75 29.98 12.36
CA ARG A 24 -5.67 29.01 13.46
C ARG A 24 -5.33 27.63 12.91
N PRO A 25 -4.04 27.36 12.62
CA PRO A 25 -3.62 25.99 12.33
C PRO A 25 -4.03 25.11 13.54
N PRO A 26 -4.74 24.00 13.31
CA PRO A 26 -5.14 23.11 14.39
C PRO A 26 -3.87 22.55 15.02
N VAL A 27 -3.64 22.90 16.30
CA VAL A 27 -2.64 22.23 17.13
C VAL A 27 -3.11 20.78 17.26
N GLU A 28 -2.29 19.86 16.76
CA GLU A 28 -2.54 18.42 16.76
C GLU A 28 -3.10 17.95 18.11
N SER A 29 -4.38 17.58 18.11
CA SER A 29 -4.95 16.76 19.17
C SER A 29 -4.79 15.30 18.74
N PRO A 30 -4.10 14.46 19.52
CA PRO A 30 -3.97 13.06 19.21
C PRO A 30 -5.29 12.37 19.58
N GLY A 31 -6.13 12.11 18.58
CA GLY A 31 -7.26 11.21 18.71
C GLY A 31 -8.54 11.73 18.07
N GLY A 32 -8.92 11.14 16.95
CA GLY A 32 -10.25 11.32 16.35
C GLY A 32 -10.22 11.27 14.84
N GLU A 33 -10.36 10.06 14.30
CA GLU A 33 -10.51 9.76 12.88
C GLU A 33 -11.69 10.55 12.26
N ALA A 34 -11.44 11.31 11.18
CA ALA A 34 -12.21 11.25 9.92
C ALA A 34 -11.90 12.44 8.99
N ALA A 35 -11.55 12.08 7.75
CA ALA A 35 -11.82 12.79 6.49
C ALA A 35 -11.18 14.17 6.26
N GLY A 36 -10.15 14.16 5.42
CA GLY A 36 -9.58 15.34 4.78
C GLY A 36 -8.29 14.98 4.07
N ASP A 37 -8.43 14.29 2.94
CA ASP A 37 -7.39 14.22 1.91
C ASP A 37 -6.99 15.64 1.48
N GLU A 38 -5.75 15.78 1.04
CA GLU A 38 -5.09 16.96 0.46
C GLU A 38 -4.58 18.07 1.39
N GLY A 39 -3.24 18.14 1.44
CA GLY A 39 -2.52 19.37 1.78
C GLY A 39 -1.07 19.21 2.24
N ASP A 40 -0.51 18.00 2.30
CA ASP A 40 0.92 17.85 2.54
C ASP A 40 1.64 17.99 1.20
N ASP A 41 2.35 19.10 0.99
CA ASP A 41 3.23 19.27 -0.16
C ASP A 41 4.28 18.15 -0.08
N PRO A 42 4.24 17.10 -0.93
CA PRO A 42 5.12 15.95 -0.79
C PRO A 42 6.60 16.32 -1.04
N ALA A 43 6.86 17.59 -1.40
CA ALA A 43 8.19 18.15 -1.53
C ALA A 43 8.85 18.48 -0.18
N ASP A 44 8.09 18.73 0.88
CA ASP A 44 8.63 19.11 2.20
C ASP A 44 8.75 17.94 3.18
N ASP A 45 8.22 16.76 2.83
CA ASP A 45 8.54 15.53 3.54
C ASP A 45 10.03 15.23 3.36
N MET A 46 10.81 15.46 4.42
CA MET A 46 12.24 15.17 4.50
C MET A 46 12.52 13.70 4.88
N SER A 47 11.54 12.81 4.71
CA SER A 47 11.74 11.39 4.96
C SER A 47 12.93 10.84 4.15
N PRO A 48 13.70 9.90 4.71
CA PRO A 48 14.83 9.29 3.99
C PRO A 48 14.43 8.70 2.63
N GLN A 49 13.17 8.27 2.50
CA GLN A 49 12.61 7.74 1.26
C GLN A 49 12.41 8.83 0.20
N THR A 50 11.80 9.97 0.54
CA THR A 50 11.57 11.06 -0.43
C THR A 50 12.88 11.68 -0.91
N VAL A 51 13.87 11.81 -0.02
CA VAL A 51 15.21 12.29 -0.36
C VAL A 51 15.88 11.37 -1.40
N ALA A 52 15.86 10.06 -1.18
CA ALA A 52 16.47 9.10 -2.12
C ALA A 52 15.72 9.07 -3.47
N LEU A 53 14.40 9.21 -3.47
CA LEU A 53 13.59 9.28 -4.69
C LEU A 53 13.82 10.59 -5.47
N ARG A 54 14.02 11.71 -4.78
CA ARG A 54 14.38 12.99 -5.40
C ARG A 54 15.74 12.89 -6.08
N ALA A 55 16.74 12.32 -5.40
CA ALA A 55 18.06 12.10 -5.96
C ALA A 55 18.02 11.25 -7.27
N LEU A 56 17.18 10.20 -7.31
CA LEU A 56 16.99 9.40 -8.52
C LEU A 56 16.39 10.20 -9.69
N LYS A 57 15.44 11.10 -9.41
CA LYS A 57 14.83 11.96 -10.44
C LYS A 57 15.82 12.99 -10.96
N GLU A 58 16.64 13.55 -10.09
CA GLU A 58 17.67 14.54 -10.46
C GLU A 58 18.72 13.94 -11.39
N ILE A 59 19.26 12.75 -11.09
CA ILE A 59 20.25 12.11 -11.97
C ILE A 59 19.67 11.69 -13.33
N GLU A 60 18.38 11.35 -13.38
CA GLU A 60 17.71 11.00 -14.64
C GLU A 60 17.50 12.23 -15.51
N PHE A 61 17.17 13.37 -14.89
CA PHE A 61 17.14 14.66 -15.54
C PHE A 61 18.53 15.08 -16.04
N ASP A 62 19.57 14.89 -15.23
CA ASP A 62 20.95 15.21 -15.62
C ASP A 62 21.44 14.34 -16.79
N ARG A 63 21.05 13.06 -16.86
CA ARG A 63 21.28 12.22 -18.04
C ARG A 63 20.51 12.75 -19.25
N ALA A 64 19.22 13.05 -19.10
CA ALA A 64 18.38 13.54 -20.19
C ALA A 64 18.86 14.90 -20.75
N THR A 65 19.47 15.73 -19.91
CA THR A 65 20.07 17.01 -20.30
C THR A 65 21.53 16.88 -20.77
N GLY A 66 22.09 15.67 -20.77
CA GLY A 66 23.46 15.40 -21.23
C GLY A 66 24.55 15.86 -20.28
N LYS A 67 24.23 16.19 -19.03
CA LYS A 67 25.22 16.51 -17.98
C LYS A 67 25.92 15.27 -17.43
N LEU A 68 25.30 14.10 -17.60
CA LEU A 68 25.79 12.83 -17.09
C LEU A 68 26.01 11.84 -18.24
N SER A 69 27.14 11.15 -18.20
CA SER A 69 27.42 10.04 -19.12
C SER A 69 26.60 8.79 -18.74
N ASP A 70 26.36 7.88 -19.68
CA ASP A 70 25.60 6.65 -19.41
C ASP A 70 26.28 5.77 -18.34
N SER A 71 27.61 5.70 -18.34
CA SER A 71 28.38 4.93 -17.35
C SER A 71 28.31 5.52 -15.95
N ASP A 72 28.27 6.85 -15.83
CA ASP A 72 28.17 7.52 -14.53
C ASP A 72 26.73 7.44 -14.00
N TYR A 73 25.74 7.54 -14.90
CA TYR A 73 24.34 7.32 -14.58
C TYR A 73 24.08 5.93 -13.99
N GLU A 74 24.62 4.87 -14.58
CA GLU A 74 24.41 3.51 -14.08
C GLU A 74 24.96 3.32 -12.66
N GLN A 75 26.14 3.85 -12.38
CA GLN A 75 26.76 3.81 -11.05
C GLN A 75 25.93 4.59 -10.01
N LEU A 76 25.55 5.82 -10.34
CA LEU A 76 24.75 6.68 -9.45
C LEU A 76 23.36 6.09 -9.22
N LYS A 77 22.71 5.57 -10.26
CA LYS A 77 21.41 4.88 -10.16
C LYS A 77 21.50 3.67 -9.25
N ALA A 78 22.51 2.83 -9.38
CA ALA A 78 22.68 1.66 -8.51
C ALA A 78 22.83 2.06 -7.04
N LYS A 79 23.58 3.13 -6.75
CA LYS A 79 23.77 3.63 -5.39
C LYS A 79 22.46 4.17 -4.79
N TYR A 80 21.78 5.09 -5.47
CA TYR A 80 20.56 5.71 -4.94
C TYR A 80 19.36 4.76 -4.89
N THR A 81 19.28 3.77 -5.79
CA THR A 81 18.25 2.72 -5.69
C THR A 81 18.47 1.84 -4.47
N HIS A 82 19.72 1.52 -4.13
CA HIS A 82 20.04 0.80 -2.90
C HIS A 82 19.63 1.61 -1.66
N GLU A 83 19.96 2.91 -1.62
CA GLU A 83 19.58 3.81 -0.52
C GLU A 83 18.05 3.96 -0.38
N ALA A 84 17.32 4.12 -1.49
CA ALA A 84 15.86 4.20 -1.47
C ALA A 84 15.21 2.91 -0.93
N LEU A 85 15.72 1.74 -1.35
CA LEU A 85 15.22 0.45 -0.86
C LEU A 85 15.53 0.24 0.63
N ALA A 86 16.67 0.73 1.12
CA ALA A 86 17.01 0.67 2.54
C ALA A 86 16.03 1.53 3.37
N ALA A 87 15.79 2.77 2.94
CA ALA A 87 14.85 3.68 3.60
C ALA A 87 13.41 3.12 3.64
N MET A 88 12.93 2.52 2.55
CA MET A 88 11.60 1.89 2.49
C MET A 88 11.46 0.68 3.42
N ARG A 89 12.54 -0.07 3.67
CA ARG A 89 12.52 -1.23 4.57
C ARG A 89 12.47 -0.80 6.03
N GLU A 90 13.16 0.28 6.38
CA GLU A 90 13.20 0.81 7.75
C GLU A 90 11.85 1.42 8.17
N GLN A 91 11.15 2.09 7.26
CA GLN A 91 9.80 2.62 7.52
C GLN A 91 8.72 1.51 7.57
N ARG A 92 9.01 0.29 7.11
CA ARG A 92 8.06 -0.82 7.07
C ARG A 92 8.08 -1.70 8.33
N ALA A 93 8.01 -1.09 9.51
CA ALA A 93 7.66 -1.78 10.76
C ALA A 93 6.63 -0.95 11.54
N PRO A 94 5.35 -1.40 11.62
CA PRO A 94 4.98 -2.72 12.13
C PRO A 94 3.96 -3.44 11.22
N TYR A 95 4.46 -4.05 10.14
CA TYR A 95 3.84 -5.29 9.65
C TYR A 95 4.95 -6.30 9.42
N ALA A 96 5.72 -6.54 10.49
CA ALA A 96 6.53 -7.73 10.59
C ALA A 96 5.55 -8.91 10.67
N VAL A 97 5.21 -9.49 9.51
CA VAL A 97 4.91 -10.92 9.49
C VAL A 97 6.13 -11.56 10.14
N SER A 98 5.94 -12.11 11.33
CA SER A 98 6.95 -12.83 12.09
C SER A 98 7.55 -13.92 11.23
N ARG A 99 8.59 -13.61 10.45
CA ARG A 99 9.55 -14.61 10.02
C ARG A 99 10.51 -14.76 11.18
N ALA A 100 10.15 -15.66 12.08
CA ALA A 100 11.12 -16.24 12.98
C ALA A 100 12.29 -16.79 12.12
N PRO A 101 13.55 -16.58 12.51
CA PRO A 101 14.68 -17.16 11.79
C PRO A 101 14.61 -18.69 11.96
N GLU A 102 14.15 -19.39 10.93
CA GLU A 102 14.24 -20.85 10.86
C GLU A 102 15.72 -21.24 10.75
N GLN A 103 16.29 -21.66 11.88
CA GLN A 103 17.43 -22.56 11.90
C GLN A 103 17.07 -23.87 11.15
N PRO A 104 18.01 -24.44 10.38
CA PRO A 104 17.76 -25.63 9.58
C PRO A 104 17.75 -26.85 10.51
N THR A 105 16.61 -27.10 11.13
CA THR A 105 16.38 -28.35 11.84
C THR A 105 15.50 -29.21 10.96
N GLY A 106 16.10 -30.27 10.42
CA GLY A 106 15.48 -31.24 9.54
C GLY A 106 14.28 -31.90 10.20
N VAL A 107 13.11 -31.30 10.03
CA VAL A 107 11.85 -32.03 10.04
C VAL A 107 11.55 -32.26 8.59
N GLN A 108 11.52 -33.53 8.18
CA GLN A 108 10.94 -33.91 6.90
C GLN A 108 9.46 -33.50 6.93
N ARG A 109 9.19 -32.25 6.55
CA ARG A 109 7.86 -31.82 6.17
C ARG A 109 7.57 -32.63 4.92
N THR A 110 6.77 -33.67 5.07
CA THR A 110 6.17 -34.35 3.93
C THR A 110 5.51 -33.25 3.09
N ALA A 111 6.15 -32.94 1.97
CA ALA A 111 5.77 -31.90 1.07
C ALA A 111 4.39 -32.26 0.52
N HIS A 112 3.34 -31.81 1.20
CA HIS A 112 2.01 -31.76 0.63
C HIS A 112 2.06 -30.59 -0.35
N SER A 113 2.66 -30.85 -1.52
CA SER A 113 2.61 -29.97 -2.68
C SER A 113 1.14 -29.61 -2.87
N ALA A 114 0.78 -28.36 -2.64
CA ALA A 114 -0.54 -27.88 -3.00
C ALA A 114 -0.75 -28.20 -4.50
N ARG A 115 -1.76 -29.02 -4.81
CA ARG A 115 -2.05 -29.45 -6.19
C ARG A 115 -3.30 -28.74 -6.68
N CYS A 116 -3.18 -28.06 -7.80
CA CYS A 116 -4.33 -27.58 -8.54
C CYS A 116 -4.94 -28.76 -9.32
N PRO A 117 -6.27 -28.99 -9.27
CA PRO A 117 -6.92 -30.01 -10.10
C PRO A 117 -6.71 -29.78 -11.60
N ASP A 118 -6.63 -28.51 -12.01
CA ASP A 118 -6.55 -28.12 -13.43
C ASP A 118 -5.10 -28.02 -13.93
N HIS A 119 -4.14 -27.61 -13.07
CA HIS A 119 -2.76 -27.30 -13.48
C HIS A 119 -1.69 -28.17 -12.80
N GLY A 120 -2.08 -29.06 -11.88
CA GLY A 120 -1.16 -29.99 -11.22
C GLY A 120 -0.38 -29.38 -10.04
N PRO A 121 0.78 -29.96 -9.68
CA PRO A 121 1.55 -29.55 -8.50
C PRO A 121 2.05 -28.12 -8.60
N ARG A 122 2.12 -27.41 -7.47
CA ARG A 122 2.74 -26.08 -7.37
C ARG A 122 4.18 -26.18 -6.89
N SER A 123 5.02 -25.30 -7.44
CA SER A 123 6.42 -25.11 -7.04
C SER A 123 6.54 -24.61 -5.61
N GLU A 124 5.57 -23.83 -5.15
CA GLU A 124 5.55 -23.26 -3.81
C GLU A 124 4.88 -24.23 -2.84
N SER A 125 5.64 -24.67 -1.83
CA SER A 125 5.17 -25.64 -0.84
C SER A 125 4.08 -25.12 0.11
N ASP A 126 3.88 -23.80 0.14
CA ASP A 126 2.92 -23.05 0.97
C ASP A 126 1.86 -22.31 0.13
N ALA A 127 1.73 -22.63 -1.16
CA ALA A 127 0.75 -22.01 -2.05
C ALA A 127 -0.68 -22.17 -1.52
N GLN A 128 -1.30 -21.07 -1.11
CA GLN A 128 -2.73 -21.01 -0.79
C GLN A 128 -3.60 -20.86 -2.04
N PHE A 129 -3.03 -20.41 -3.17
CA PHE A 129 -3.72 -20.21 -4.45
C PHE A 129 -2.85 -20.72 -5.60
N CYS A 130 -3.49 -21.12 -6.69
CA CYS A 130 -2.82 -21.46 -7.94
C CYS A 130 -2.31 -20.17 -8.60
N SER A 131 -1.01 -20.08 -8.86
CA SER A 131 -0.38 -18.96 -9.58
C SER A 131 -0.87 -18.79 -11.02
N GLU A 132 -1.46 -19.83 -11.60
CA GLU A 132 -1.84 -19.86 -13.01
C GLU A 132 -3.33 -19.54 -13.23
N CYS A 133 -4.21 -20.02 -12.35
CA CYS A 133 -5.66 -19.79 -12.46
C CYS A 133 -6.31 -19.07 -11.29
N GLY A 134 -5.55 -18.75 -10.23
CA GLY A 134 -6.05 -18.04 -9.05
C GLY A 134 -6.93 -18.85 -8.10
N ARG A 135 -7.20 -20.14 -8.39
CA ARG A 135 -8.03 -21.00 -7.53
C ARG A 135 -7.35 -21.29 -6.19
N ARG A 136 -8.08 -21.26 -5.08
CA ARG A 136 -7.54 -21.60 -3.75
C ARG A 136 -7.15 -23.07 -3.68
N LEU A 137 -5.98 -23.37 -3.14
CA LEU A 137 -5.46 -24.71 -2.95
C LEU A 137 -5.63 -25.10 -1.48
N GLY A 138 -6.36 -26.20 -1.26
CA GLY A 138 -6.79 -26.62 0.07
C GLY A 138 -8.18 -26.12 0.46
N THR A 139 -8.85 -26.89 1.31
CA THR A 139 -10.19 -26.62 1.84
C THR A 139 -10.07 -26.00 3.23
N ALA A 140 -9.98 -24.67 3.30
CA ALA A 140 -10.28 -23.96 4.55
C ALA A 140 -11.81 -23.81 4.64
N LEU A 141 -12.42 -24.48 5.62
CA LEU A 141 -13.85 -24.33 5.94
C LEU A 141 -14.17 -22.85 6.15
N GLY A 142 -15.28 -22.36 5.57
CA GLY A 142 -15.68 -20.95 5.66
C GLY A 142 -15.00 -20.02 4.64
N TYR A 143 -14.29 -20.52 3.62
CA TYR A 143 -13.73 -19.68 2.55
C TYR A 143 -14.14 -20.16 1.15
N CYS A 144 -14.31 -19.21 0.24
CA CYS A 144 -14.64 -19.50 -1.16
C CYS A 144 -13.47 -20.21 -1.86
N ALA A 145 -13.71 -21.40 -2.42
CA ALA A 145 -12.70 -22.15 -3.18
C ALA A 145 -12.22 -21.42 -4.46
N ARG A 146 -13.03 -20.50 -5.01
CA ARG A 146 -12.70 -19.75 -6.24
C ARG A 146 -11.82 -18.53 -5.97
N CYS A 147 -12.22 -17.64 -5.06
CA CYS A 147 -11.53 -16.36 -4.82
C CYS A 147 -10.93 -16.22 -3.41
N GLY A 148 -11.12 -17.20 -2.53
CA GLY A 148 -10.56 -17.21 -1.18
C GLY A 148 -11.20 -16.24 -0.19
N THR A 149 -12.29 -15.56 -0.54
CA THR A 149 -13.02 -14.67 0.38
C THR A 149 -13.73 -15.48 1.46
N ALA A 150 -13.74 -14.97 2.69
CA ALA A 150 -14.52 -15.56 3.77
C ALA A 150 -16.01 -15.61 3.39
N LEU A 151 -16.64 -16.74 3.67
CA LEU A 151 -18.06 -16.97 3.48
C LEU A 151 -18.78 -16.71 4.79
N GLU A 152 -19.96 -16.13 4.68
CA GLU A 152 -20.90 -16.01 5.81
C GLU A 152 -21.53 -17.39 6.09
N ASP A 153 -21.97 -17.59 7.34
CA ASP A 153 -22.63 -18.83 7.75
C ASP A 153 -23.89 -19.09 6.90
N GLY A 154 -23.94 -20.27 6.26
CA GLY A 154 -25.04 -20.65 5.38
C GLY A 154 -25.05 -19.98 3.99
N ALA A 155 -23.96 -19.31 3.59
CA ALA A 155 -23.85 -18.72 2.26
C ALA A 155 -24.01 -19.77 1.16
N ARG A 156 -24.91 -19.52 0.19
CA ARG A 156 -25.06 -20.35 -1.03
C ARG A 156 -24.19 -19.84 -2.19
N TYR A 157 -23.81 -18.57 -2.14
CA TYR A 157 -22.97 -17.90 -3.12
C TYR A 157 -21.93 -17.03 -2.42
N CYS A 158 -20.74 -16.92 -3.00
CA CYS A 158 -19.71 -16.01 -2.51
C CYS A 158 -20.09 -14.56 -2.84
N ASN A 159 -20.12 -13.69 -1.82
CA ASN A 159 -20.39 -12.25 -1.92
C ASN A 159 -19.37 -11.47 -2.78
N ARG A 160 -18.15 -11.98 -2.97
CA ARG A 160 -17.10 -11.30 -3.74
C ARG A 160 -16.99 -11.74 -5.19
N CYS A 161 -17.09 -13.03 -5.48
CA CYS A 161 -16.89 -13.54 -6.85
C CYS A 161 -18.11 -14.20 -7.49
N GLY A 162 -19.24 -14.30 -6.77
CA GLY A 162 -20.49 -14.90 -7.25
C GLY A 162 -20.44 -16.42 -7.45
N ALA A 163 -19.34 -17.10 -7.11
CA ALA A 163 -19.27 -18.55 -7.21
C ALA A 163 -20.28 -19.21 -6.26
N ARG A 164 -21.00 -20.23 -6.74
CA ARG A 164 -21.80 -21.10 -5.87
C ARG A 164 -20.86 -21.86 -4.94
N VAL A 165 -21.17 -21.87 -3.66
CA VAL A 165 -20.41 -22.58 -2.63
C VAL A 165 -21.28 -23.67 -2.03
N ALA A 166 -20.70 -24.83 -1.74
CA ALA A 166 -21.41 -25.88 -1.04
C ALA A 166 -21.54 -25.43 0.43
N ALA A 167 -22.80 -25.28 0.88
CA ALA A 167 -23.12 -25.09 2.29
C ALA A 167 -22.77 -26.35 3.09
#